data_AF-A0M4Q8-F1
#
_entry.id   AF-A0M4Q8-F1
#
_cell.length_a   1.000
_cell.length_b   1.000
_cell.length_c   1.000
_cell.angle_alpha   90.00
_cell.angle_beta   90.00
_cell.angle_gamma   90.00
#
_symmetry.space_group_name_H-M   'P 1'
#
loop_
_entity.id
_entity.type
_entity.pdbx_description
1 polymer ?
#
loop_
_entity_poly.entity_id
_entity_poly.type
_entity_poly.pdbx_seq_one_letter_code
_entity_poly.pdbx_strand_id
1 'polypeptide(L)'
;MRFKEIIFIMIIIFQSSGCKNNTAHSEIIIPKIAGVIDLEEKKNVEEQSIVGNYISEIDPVDKKSCDKIRVLVSMIGNDKLQLKVIPRIEKERHSLIFEAVVYKNNDSLFTTLINGKRILINITNKILSIKPEKPEDLRALTTCCSWGSNLAGSYKKIDSTLSGR
;
A
#
# COMPACT_ATOMS: atom_id res chain seq x y z
N MET A 1 19.74 14.60 50.57
CA MET A 1 20.06 15.01 49.18
C MET A 1 18.79 15.46 48.50
N ARG A 2 18.75 16.69 47.99
CA ARG A 2 17.50 17.34 47.54
C ARG A 2 17.29 17.09 46.04
N PHE A 3 16.11 16.54 45.73
CA PHE A 3 15.65 16.07 44.40
C PHE A 3 15.78 17.10 43.25
N LYS A 4 15.99 18.38 43.57
CA LYS A 4 16.15 19.47 42.59
C LYS A 4 17.50 19.50 41.87
N GLU A 5 18.55 18.90 42.42
CA GLU A 5 19.88 18.94 41.79
C GLU A 5 20.08 17.84 40.73
N ILE A 6 19.26 16.78 40.75
CA ILE A 6 19.37 15.66 39.80
C ILE A 6 18.82 16.05 38.40
N ILE A 7 17.91 17.02 38.34
CA ILE A 7 17.26 17.44 37.08
C ILE A 7 18.22 18.20 36.14
N PHE A 8 19.26 18.83 36.68
CA PHE A 8 20.17 19.66 35.88
C PHE A 8 21.23 18.87 35.08
N ILE A 9 21.47 17.59 35.40
CA ILE A 9 22.54 16.80 34.79
C ILE A 9 22.08 16.06 33.50
N MET A 10 20.78 15.92 33.28
CA MET A 10 20.23 15.16 32.14
C MET A 10 20.08 15.97 30.83
N ILE A 11 20.33 17.28 30.83
CA ILE A 11 20.10 18.15 29.66
C ILE A 11 21.35 18.29 28.74
N ILE A 12 22.52 17.76 29.13
CA ILE A 12 23.80 18.04 28.45
C ILE A 12 24.19 17.06 27.31
N ILE A 13 23.45 15.98 27.06
CA ILE A 13 23.88 14.95 26.07
C ILE A 13 22.98 14.93 24.81
N PHE A 14 22.72 16.10 24.20
CA PHE A 14 21.94 16.15 22.95
C PHE A 14 22.51 17.08 21.87
N GLN A 15 23.84 17.13 21.69
CA GLN A 15 24.41 17.78 20.50
C GLN A 15 25.67 17.07 20.00
N SER A 16 25.50 16.01 19.20
CA SER A 16 26.52 15.59 18.23
C SER A 16 25.92 14.71 17.13
N SER A 17 25.09 15.29 16.27
CA SER A 17 24.82 14.76 14.93
C SER A 17 25.48 15.67 13.91
N GLY A 18 26.80 15.59 13.81
CA GLY A 18 27.56 16.25 12.76
C GLY A 18 27.33 15.54 11.42
N CYS A 19 26.65 16.19 10.48
CA CYS A 19 26.69 15.79 9.07
C CYS A 19 28.08 16.10 8.51
N LYS A 20 28.92 15.07 8.37
CA LYS A 20 30.18 15.14 7.63
C LYS A 20 29.90 14.90 6.14
N ASN A 21 29.93 15.98 5.38
CA ASN A 21 29.86 15.98 3.91
C ASN A 21 31.20 15.54 3.32
N ASN A 22 31.29 14.28 2.89
CA ASN A 22 32.43 13.80 2.14
C ASN A 22 32.06 13.76 0.65
N THR A 23 32.31 14.85 -0.07
CA THR A 23 32.45 14.81 -1.52
C THR A 23 33.84 14.27 -1.84
N ALA A 24 33.94 12.99 -2.15
CA ALA A 24 35.13 12.41 -2.74
C ALA A 24 34.87 12.19 -4.23
N HIS A 25 35.52 13.00 -5.05
CA HIS A 25 35.74 12.78 -6.46
C HIS A 25 36.55 11.48 -6.58
N SER A 26 35.93 10.40 -7.04
CA SER A 26 36.64 9.17 -7.38
C SER A 26 36.52 8.96 -8.88
N GLU A 27 37.60 9.27 -9.59
CA GLU A 27 37.81 8.79 -10.95
C GLU A 27 37.81 7.25 -10.91
N ILE A 28 36.85 6.64 -11.60
CA ILE A 28 36.83 5.20 -11.83
C ILE A 28 37.78 4.94 -13.00
N ILE A 29 39.00 4.53 -12.68
CA ILE A 29 39.86 3.80 -13.62
C ILE A 29 39.20 2.44 -13.83
N ILE A 30 38.76 2.16 -15.05
CA ILE A 30 38.13 0.90 -15.47
C ILE A 30 39.23 -0.15 -15.70
N PRO A 31 39.34 -1.25 -14.94
CA PRO A 31 39.93 -2.47 -15.45
C PRO A 31 38.82 -3.29 -16.12
N LYS A 32 38.96 -3.42 -17.44
CA LYS A 32 38.22 -4.36 -18.28
C LYS A 32 38.50 -5.78 -17.80
N ILE A 33 37.55 -6.42 -17.11
CA ILE A 33 37.55 -7.86 -16.92
C ILE A 33 36.17 -8.38 -17.29
N ALA A 34 36.16 -9.15 -18.37
CA ALA A 34 35.00 -9.83 -18.89
C ALA A 34 34.53 -10.94 -17.93
N GLY A 35 33.24 -10.94 -17.65
CA GLY A 35 32.49 -12.12 -17.22
C GLY A 35 32.36 -12.32 -15.72
N VAL A 36 31.36 -11.68 -15.10
CA VAL A 36 30.59 -12.25 -13.97
C VAL A 36 29.17 -11.67 -13.99
N ILE A 37 28.23 -12.46 -14.51
CA ILE A 37 26.83 -12.64 -14.08
C ILE A 37 26.13 -11.42 -13.44
N ASP A 38 25.39 -10.65 -14.25
CA ASP A 38 24.35 -9.73 -13.76
C ASP A 38 23.15 -10.54 -13.23
N LEU A 39 23.06 -10.68 -11.91
CA LEU A 39 21.89 -11.16 -11.20
C LEU A 39 21.50 -10.13 -10.14
N GLU A 40 21.07 -8.92 -10.54
CA GLU A 40 20.32 -8.03 -9.63
C GLU A 40 19.64 -6.85 -10.36
N GLU A 41 18.68 -7.14 -11.26
CA GLU A 41 17.79 -6.07 -11.76
C GLU A 41 16.36 -6.51 -12.13
N LYS A 42 15.80 -7.53 -11.44
CA LYS A 42 14.41 -7.97 -11.71
C LYS A 42 13.36 -7.40 -10.73
N LYS A 43 13.77 -6.88 -9.56
CA LYS A 43 12.82 -6.56 -8.48
C LYS A 43 12.01 -5.27 -8.72
N ASN A 44 12.56 -4.27 -9.40
CA ASN A 44 11.95 -2.94 -9.49
C ASN A 44 10.75 -2.88 -10.46
N VAL A 45 10.79 -3.66 -11.55
CA VAL A 45 9.77 -3.60 -12.62
C VAL A 45 8.42 -4.17 -12.17
N GLU A 46 8.42 -5.27 -11.41
CA GLU A 46 7.18 -5.88 -10.90
C GLU A 46 6.54 -5.01 -9.81
N GLU A 47 7.36 -4.40 -8.95
CA GLU A 47 6.93 -3.50 -7.89
C GLU A 47 6.24 -2.23 -8.44
N GLN A 48 6.79 -1.60 -9.48
CA GLN A 48 6.09 -0.48 -10.14
C GLN A 48 4.78 -0.91 -10.83
N SER A 49 4.69 -2.18 -11.24
CA SER A 49 3.51 -2.71 -11.95
C SER A 49 2.28 -2.88 -11.05
N ILE A 50 2.44 -2.99 -9.72
CA ILE A 50 1.32 -3.18 -8.77
C ILE A 50 0.74 -1.87 -8.21
N VAL A 51 1.46 -0.75 -8.33
CA VAL A 51 0.99 0.56 -7.87
C VAL A 51 -0.01 1.14 -8.86
N GLY A 52 -1.11 1.72 -8.38
CA GLY A 52 -2.06 2.45 -9.23
C GLY A 52 -3.51 2.40 -8.78
N ASN A 53 -4.39 2.70 -9.74
CA ASN A 53 -5.84 2.77 -9.54
C ASN A 53 -6.49 1.49 -10.04
N TYR A 54 -7.39 0.92 -9.26
CA TYR A 54 -8.19 -0.25 -9.63
C TYR A 54 -9.67 0.08 -9.46
N ILE A 55 -10.53 -0.43 -10.35
CA ILE A 55 -11.98 -0.23 -10.28
C ILE A 55 -12.68 -1.58 -10.26
N SER A 56 -13.73 -1.70 -9.45
CA SER A 56 -14.60 -2.87 -9.42
C SER A 56 -15.19 -3.14 -10.82
N GLU A 57 -15.07 -4.37 -11.32
CA GLU A 57 -15.87 -4.79 -12.46
C GLU A 57 -17.33 -4.90 -11.98
N ILE A 58 -18.23 -4.09 -12.54
CA ILE A 58 -19.66 -4.21 -12.23
C ILE A 58 -20.24 -5.24 -13.21
N ASP A 59 -20.92 -6.25 -12.68
CA ASP A 59 -21.85 -7.05 -13.48
C ASP A 59 -23.13 -6.23 -13.69
N PRO A 60 -23.56 -5.92 -14.93
CA PRO A 60 -24.58 -4.90 -15.21
C PRO A 60 -26.02 -5.24 -14.76
N VAL A 61 -26.24 -6.34 -14.04
CA VAL A 61 -27.59 -6.87 -13.75
C VAL A 61 -28.26 -6.15 -12.57
N ASP A 62 -27.53 -5.65 -11.57
CA ASP A 62 -28.14 -5.06 -10.36
C ASP A 62 -27.66 -3.62 -10.06
N LYS A 63 -28.28 -2.65 -10.74
CA LYS A 63 -28.04 -1.19 -10.62
C LYS A 63 -28.50 -0.56 -9.29
N LYS A 64 -28.17 -1.12 -8.12
CA LYS A 64 -28.54 -0.49 -6.82
C LYS A 64 -27.48 -0.53 -5.72
N SER A 65 -26.26 -0.99 -5.97
CA SER A 65 -25.21 -0.98 -4.93
C SER A 65 -23.98 -0.21 -5.41
N CYS A 66 -23.61 0.84 -4.68
CA CYS A 66 -22.34 1.58 -4.77
C CYS A 66 -21.66 1.49 -6.15
N ASP A 67 -22.20 2.22 -7.13
CA ASP A 67 -22.06 1.90 -8.55
C ASP A 67 -20.64 1.59 -9.04
N LYS A 68 -19.57 2.11 -8.44
CA LYS A 68 -18.19 1.65 -8.67
C LYS A 68 -17.36 1.85 -7.40
N ILE A 69 -16.56 0.88 -7.01
CA ILE A 69 -15.55 1.05 -5.97
C ILE A 69 -14.20 1.30 -6.65
N ARG A 70 -13.47 2.31 -6.18
CA ARG A 70 -12.08 2.57 -6.58
C ARG A 70 -11.14 2.12 -5.46
N VAL A 71 -10.12 1.35 -5.81
CA VAL A 71 -9.04 0.95 -4.91
C VAL A 71 -7.76 1.62 -5.38
N LEU A 72 -7.17 2.43 -4.52
CA LEU A 72 -5.86 3.05 -4.69
C LEU A 72 -4.82 2.17 -4.01
N VAL A 73 -3.77 1.81 -4.74
CA VAL A 73 -2.63 1.07 -4.21
C VAL A 73 -1.38 1.94 -4.33
N SER A 74 -0.75 2.23 -3.21
CA SER A 74 0.53 2.95 -3.13
C SER A 74 1.54 2.17 -2.30
N MET A 75 2.82 2.37 -2.60
CA MET A 75 3.90 1.84 -1.76
C MET A 75 4.14 2.74 -0.56
N ILE A 76 4.37 2.10 0.60
CA ILE A 76 4.81 2.79 1.82
C ILE A 76 6.06 2.14 2.43
N GLY A 77 6.69 1.22 1.69
CA GLY A 77 7.93 0.53 2.04
C GLY A 77 8.12 -0.70 1.14
N ASN A 78 9.28 -1.36 1.24
CA ASN A 78 9.65 -2.48 0.36
C ASN A 78 8.68 -3.68 0.47
N ASP A 79 8.10 -3.90 1.65
CA ASP A 79 7.21 -5.05 1.92
C ASP A 79 5.81 -4.61 2.38
N LYS A 80 5.43 -3.35 2.08
CA LYS A 80 4.16 -2.77 2.56
C LYS A 80 3.50 -1.91 1.49
N LEU A 81 2.21 -2.09 1.33
CA LEU A 81 1.37 -1.21 0.52
C LEU A 81 0.32 -0.53 1.40
N GLN A 82 -0.06 0.68 1.00
CA GLN A 82 -1.27 1.32 1.47
C GLN A 82 -2.37 1.07 0.44
N LEU A 83 -3.51 0.60 0.94
CA LEU A 83 -4.70 0.30 0.17
C LEU A 83 -5.82 1.24 0.64
N LYS A 84 -6.30 2.09 -0.26
CA LYS A 84 -7.35 3.07 0.03
C LYS A 84 -8.55 2.82 -0.87
N VAL A 85 -9.69 2.49 -0.28
CA VAL A 85 -10.93 2.16 -0.96
C VAL A 85 -11.88 3.32 -0.87
N ILE A 86 -12.31 3.81 -2.03
CA ILE A 86 -13.14 4.99 -2.20
C ILE A 86 -14.37 4.60 -3.02
N PRO A 87 -15.60 4.78 -2.50
CA PRO A 87 -16.80 4.61 -3.30
C PRO A 87 -16.92 5.75 -4.32
N ARG A 88 -17.28 5.44 -5.59
CA ARG A 88 -17.47 6.42 -6.67
C ARG A 88 -18.73 7.28 -6.51
N ILE A 89 -19.54 7.07 -5.47
CA ILE A 89 -20.55 8.04 -5.04
C ILE A 89 -19.80 9.22 -4.37
N GLU A 90 -18.93 9.85 -5.16
CA GLU A 90 -17.93 10.86 -4.80
C GLU A 90 -18.59 12.25 -4.71
N LYS A 91 -19.92 12.32 -4.93
CA LYS A 91 -20.71 13.56 -4.95
C LYS A 91 -21.41 13.89 -3.63
N GLU A 92 -21.53 12.94 -2.70
CA GLU A 92 -22.20 13.18 -1.42
C GLU A 92 -21.18 13.21 -0.28
N ARG A 93 -21.24 14.26 0.55
CA ARG A 93 -20.24 14.71 1.55
C ARG A 93 -19.86 13.70 2.67
N HIS A 94 -20.30 12.44 2.57
CA HIS A 94 -20.12 11.40 3.58
C HIS A 94 -19.63 10.06 2.97
N SER A 95 -18.76 10.12 1.96
CA SER A 95 -18.10 8.91 1.44
C SER A 95 -17.14 8.34 2.51
N LEU A 96 -17.49 7.22 3.13
CA LEU A 96 -16.57 6.49 3.99
C LEU A 96 -15.39 5.99 3.15
N ILE A 97 -14.21 6.54 3.41
CA ILE A 97 -12.95 6.06 2.86
C ILE A 97 -12.44 4.97 3.80
N PHE A 98 -12.20 3.78 3.26
CA PHE A 98 -11.52 2.71 3.99
C PHE A 98 -10.03 2.73 3.64
N GLU A 99 -9.17 2.68 4.65
CA GLU A 99 -7.71 2.63 4.47
C GLU A 99 -7.14 1.45 5.26
N ALA A 100 -6.21 0.72 4.65
CA ALA A 100 -5.49 -0.37 5.30
C ALA A 100 -4.04 -0.42 4.84
N VAL A 101 -3.16 -0.82 5.77
CA VAL A 101 -1.81 -1.27 5.43
C VAL A 101 -1.85 -2.76 5.18
N VAL A 102 -1.31 -3.18 4.03
CA VAL A 102 -1.16 -4.60 3.67
C VAL A 102 0.31 -4.95 3.61
N TYR A 103 0.65 -6.15 4.05
CA TYR A 103 2.01 -6.65 4.21
C TYR A 103 2.30 -7.70 3.14
N LYS A 104 3.48 -7.62 2.52
CA LYS A 104 3.91 -8.54 1.47
C LYS A 104 4.14 -9.94 2.05
N ASN A 105 3.49 -10.94 1.44
CA ASN A 105 3.78 -12.35 1.68
C ASN A 105 4.65 -12.92 0.55
N ASN A 106 4.39 -12.50 -0.68
CA ASN A 106 5.22 -12.72 -1.87
C ASN A 106 4.92 -11.62 -2.91
N ASP A 107 5.46 -11.73 -4.12
CA ASP A 107 5.35 -10.67 -5.14
C ASP A 107 3.92 -10.34 -5.58
N SER A 108 3.00 -11.30 -5.53
CA SER A 108 1.59 -11.07 -5.88
C SER A 108 0.65 -11.05 -4.68
N LEU A 109 1.02 -11.64 -3.54
CA LEU A 109 0.16 -11.84 -2.39
C LEU A 109 0.55 -10.94 -1.22
N PHE A 110 -0.44 -10.23 -0.71
CA PHE A 110 -0.36 -9.38 0.46
C PHE A 110 -1.44 -9.76 1.45
N THR A 111 -1.22 -9.47 2.73
CA THR A 111 -2.19 -9.75 3.79
C THR A 111 -2.37 -8.58 4.75
N THR A 112 -3.56 -8.51 5.35
CA THR A 112 -3.86 -7.57 6.44
C THR A 112 -4.87 -8.18 7.40
N LEU A 113 -5.12 -7.49 8.50
CA LEU A 113 -6.15 -7.84 9.49
C LEU A 113 -7.26 -6.80 9.45
N ILE A 114 -8.48 -7.24 9.13
CA ILE A 114 -9.70 -6.43 9.23
C ILE A 114 -10.60 -7.10 10.26
N ASN A 115 -10.96 -6.37 11.32
CA ASN A 115 -11.76 -6.91 12.44
C ASN A 115 -11.18 -8.22 13.04
N GLY A 116 -9.85 -8.32 13.12
CA GLY A 116 -9.16 -9.52 13.61
C GLY A 116 -9.14 -10.71 12.63
N LYS A 117 -9.68 -10.56 11.43
CA LYS A 117 -9.71 -11.59 10.39
C LYS A 117 -8.65 -11.35 9.34
N ARG A 118 -7.97 -12.41 8.90
CA ARG A 118 -6.96 -12.32 7.85
C ARG A 118 -7.63 -12.12 6.50
N ILE A 119 -7.23 -11.07 5.82
CA ILE A 119 -7.66 -10.73 4.47
C ILE A 119 -6.49 -10.94 3.52
N LEU A 120 -6.76 -11.58 2.39
CA LEU A 120 -5.83 -11.84 1.31
C LEU A 120 -6.06 -10.82 0.19
N ILE A 121 -4.98 -10.17 -0.24
CA ILE A 121 -4.96 -9.23 -1.36
C ILE A 121 -4.01 -9.82 -2.39
N ASN A 122 -4.53 -10.24 -3.54
CA ASN A 122 -3.72 -10.77 -4.64
C ASN A 122 -3.71 -9.80 -5.81
N ILE A 123 -2.53 -9.40 -6.29
CA ILE A 123 -2.34 -8.51 -7.43
C ILE A 123 -1.56 -9.26 -8.51
N THR A 124 -2.21 -9.55 -9.64
CA THR A 124 -1.59 -10.27 -10.76
C THR A 124 -2.22 -9.80 -12.07
N ASN A 125 -1.42 -9.61 -13.11
CA ASN A 125 -1.91 -9.28 -14.46
C ASN A 125 -2.90 -8.09 -14.48
N LYS A 126 -2.58 -7.00 -13.79
CA LYS A 126 -3.45 -5.81 -13.65
C LYS A 126 -4.80 -6.08 -12.95
N ILE A 127 -4.96 -7.22 -12.26
CA ILE A 127 -6.15 -7.55 -11.47
C ILE A 127 -5.76 -7.56 -10.00
N LEU A 128 -6.54 -6.88 -9.17
CA LEU A 128 -6.46 -6.92 -7.72
C LEU A 128 -7.67 -7.68 -7.19
N SER A 129 -7.46 -8.68 -6.34
CA SER A 129 -8.54 -9.43 -5.67
C SER A 129 -8.43 -9.24 -4.17
N ILE A 130 -9.56 -8.96 -3.52
CA ILE A 130 -9.69 -8.88 -2.06
C ILE A 130 -10.63 -9.99 -1.62
N LYS A 131 -10.20 -10.85 -0.70
CA LYS A 131 -11.02 -11.92 -0.12
C LYS A 131 -10.57 -12.24 1.31
N PRO A 132 -11.46 -12.74 2.17
CA PRO A 132 -11.00 -13.30 3.43
C PRO A 132 -10.16 -14.55 3.18
N GLU A 133 -9.24 -14.88 4.09
CA GLU A 133 -8.54 -16.17 4.07
C GLU A 133 -9.53 -17.33 4.22
N LYS A 134 -10.57 -17.13 5.04
CA LYS A 134 -11.63 -18.10 5.30
C LYS A 134 -12.97 -17.61 4.76
N PRO A 135 -13.71 -18.41 3.96
CA PRO A 135 -14.98 -17.98 3.37
C PRO A 135 -16.02 -17.48 4.39
N GLU A 136 -16.06 -18.08 5.58
CA GLU A 136 -16.95 -17.70 6.68
C GLU A 136 -16.70 -16.28 7.21
N ASP A 137 -15.51 -15.73 6.99
CA ASP A 137 -15.11 -14.39 7.43
C ASP A 137 -15.48 -13.29 6.42
N LEU A 138 -16.24 -13.60 5.35
CA LEU A 138 -16.65 -12.63 4.32
C LEU A 138 -17.33 -11.39 4.91
N ARG A 139 -18.07 -11.55 6.01
CA ARG A 139 -18.74 -10.45 6.71
C ARG A 139 -17.77 -9.39 7.23
N ALA A 140 -16.50 -9.74 7.48
CA ALA A 140 -15.47 -8.78 7.89
C ALA A 140 -15.16 -7.74 6.81
N LEU A 141 -15.46 -8.05 5.54
CA LEU A 141 -15.27 -7.17 4.38
C LEU A 141 -16.51 -6.36 4.02
N THR A 142 -17.61 -6.50 4.75
CA THR A 142 -18.79 -5.66 4.57
C THR A 142 -18.54 -4.30 5.21
N THR A 143 -18.10 -3.31 4.43
CA THR A 143 -17.68 -2.00 5.00
C THR A 143 -18.39 -0.79 4.41
N CYS A 144 -19.29 -0.93 3.43
CA CYS A 144 -19.96 0.27 2.92
C CYS A 144 -21.22 0.60 3.75
N CYS A 145 -21.12 1.69 4.52
CA CYS A 145 -22.17 2.38 5.27
C CYS A 145 -23.56 2.20 4.67
N SER A 146 -24.54 1.80 5.48
CA SER A 146 -26.01 1.81 5.24
C SER A 146 -26.54 1.17 3.93
N TRP A 147 -25.66 0.76 3.01
CA TRP A 147 -25.96 0.35 1.63
C TRP A 147 -25.40 -1.03 1.27
N GLY A 148 -24.80 -1.74 2.23
CA GLY A 148 -24.56 -3.18 2.13
C GLY A 148 -23.51 -3.60 1.09
N SER A 149 -22.59 -2.72 0.69
CA SER A 149 -21.55 -3.08 -0.27
C SER A 149 -20.33 -3.73 0.41
N ASN A 150 -19.73 -4.69 -0.29
CA ASN A 150 -18.67 -5.58 0.18
C ASN A 150 -17.34 -5.21 -0.49
N LEU A 151 -16.25 -5.13 0.27
CA LEU A 151 -14.89 -4.95 -0.27
C LEU A 151 -14.41 -6.19 -1.02
N ALA A 152 -14.98 -7.35 -0.73
CA ALA A 152 -14.62 -8.58 -1.42
C ALA A 152 -14.94 -8.49 -2.91
N GLY A 153 -13.99 -8.85 -3.75
CA GLY A 153 -14.17 -8.81 -5.19
C GLY A 153 -12.88 -8.67 -5.98
N SER A 154 -13.04 -8.51 -7.28
CA SER A 154 -11.96 -8.29 -8.24
C SER A 154 -12.04 -6.89 -8.82
N TYR A 155 -10.89 -6.26 -8.97
CA TYR A 155 -10.73 -4.88 -9.40
C TYR A 155 -9.70 -4.83 -10.52
N LYS A 156 -10.03 -4.15 -11.62
CA LYS A 156 -9.17 -4.03 -12.78
C LYS A 156 -8.37 -2.74 -12.71
N LYS A 157 -7.05 -2.83 -12.93
CA LYS A 157 -6.17 -1.67 -13.01
C LYS A 157 -6.59 -0.81 -14.19
N ILE A 158 -6.69 0.49 -13.96
CA ILE A 158 -6.93 1.47 -15.00
C ILE A 158 -5.64 2.28 -15.19
N ASP A 159 -5.29 2.54 -16.44
CA ASP A 159 -4.12 3.34 -16.78
C ASP A 159 -4.41 4.86 -16.66
N SER A 160 -5.64 5.25 -16.33
CA SER A 160 -6.01 6.66 -16.16
C SER A 160 -5.65 7.21 -14.78
N THR A 161 -5.02 8.39 -14.78
CA THR A 161 -5.32 9.40 -13.77
C THR A 161 -6.79 9.75 -13.95
N LEU A 162 -7.67 9.25 -13.08
CA LEU A 162 -9.00 9.84 -12.93
C LEU A 162 -8.77 11.31 -12.54
N SER A 163 -8.83 12.19 -13.54
CA SER A 163 -8.68 13.63 -13.41
C SER A 163 -9.79 14.14 -12.51
N GLY A 164 -9.49 14.26 -11.22
CA GLY A 164 -10.31 15.03 -10.30
C GLY A 164 -10.19 16.50 -10.65
N ARG A 165 -11.29 17.09 -11.12
CA ARG A 165 -11.57 18.52 -11.02
C ARG A 165 -12.72 18.69 -10.05
#